data_AF-U3TCG9-F1
#
_entry.id   AF-U3TCG9-F1
#
_cell.length_a   1.000
_cell.length_b   1.000
_cell.length_c   1.000
_cell.angle_alpha   90.00
_cell.angle_beta   90.00
_cell.angle_gamma   90.00
#
_symmetry.space_group_name_H-M   'P 1'
#
loop_
_entity.id
_entity.type
_entity.pdbx_description
1 polymer ?
#
loop_
_entity_poly.entity_id
_entity_poly.type
_entity_poly.pdbx_seq_one_letter_code
_entity_poly.pdbx_strand_id
1 'polypeptide(L)'
;MAADIVEMVEDLTGKLTALAWALFLLSWSIGWTLRGSPIPSSKVKRVGNSLIEDSMWAALWLALGTTVFAVIVKLAGIVSEVLIGGG
;
A
#
# COMPACT_ATOMS: atom_id res chain seq x y z
N MET A 1 -9.73 -13.79 -23.51
CA MET A 1 -9.28 -14.78 -22.50
C MET A 1 -8.03 -14.32 -21.75
N ALA A 2 -6.85 -14.21 -22.36
CA ALA A 2 -5.65 -13.74 -21.62
C ALA A 2 -5.76 -12.26 -21.18
N ALA A 3 -6.34 -11.40 -22.03
CA ALA A 3 -6.59 -9.99 -21.69
C ALA A 3 -7.55 -9.83 -20.48
N ASP A 4 -8.60 -10.66 -20.39
CA ASP A 4 -9.56 -10.62 -19.28
C ASP A 4 -8.91 -10.95 -17.92
N ILE A 5 -7.93 -11.87 -17.92
CA ILE A 5 -7.21 -12.25 -16.70
C ILE A 5 -6.32 -11.11 -16.23
N VAL A 6 -5.66 -10.42 -17.15
CA VAL A 6 -4.81 -9.27 -16.83
C VAL A 6 -5.64 -8.13 -16.25
N GLU A 7 -6.77 -7.81 -16.89
CA GLU A 7 -7.69 -6.76 -16.42
C GLU A 7 -8.27 -7.08 -15.04
N MET A 8 -8.62 -8.35 -14.79
CA MET A 8 -9.05 -8.81 -13.46
C MET A 8 -7.96 -8.65 -12.40
N VAL A 9 -6.71 -8.99 -12.72
CA VAL A 9 -5.58 -8.87 -11.78
C VAL A 9 -5.27 -7.39 -11.49
N GLU A 10 -5.34 -6.52 -12.50
CA GLU A 10 -5.14 -5.08 -12.32
C GLU A 10 -6.24 -4.46 -11.43
N ASP A 11 -7.52 -4.78 -11.68
CA ASP A 11 -8.64 -4.31 -10.85
C ASP A 11 -8.53 -4.82 -9.41
N LEU A 12 -8.22 -6.10 -9.22
CA LEU A 12 -8.05 -6.68 -7.89
C LEU A 12 -6.85 -6.05 -7.15
N THR A 13 -5.74 -5.82 -7.84
CA THR A 13 -4.55 -5.15 -7.27
C THR A 13 -4.88 -3.71 -6.87
N GLY A 14 -5.64 -2.99 -7.70
CA GLY A 14 -6.11 -1.64 -7.38
C GLY A 14 -6.99 -1.62 -6.13
N LYS A 15 -7.97 -2.52 -6.03
CA LYS A 15 -8.86 -2.66 -4.86
C LYS A 15 -8.11 -3.04 -3.59
N LEU A 16 -7.18 -3.99 -3.67
CA LEU A 16 -6.35 -4.40 -2.53
C LEU A 16 -5.46 -3.24 -2.06
N THR A 17 -4.85 -2.51 -2.98
CA THR A 17 -4.05 -1.33 -2.67
C THR A 17 -4.88 -0.25 -1.97
N ALA A 18 -6.08 0.02 -2.48
CA ALA A 18 -7.01 0.98 -1.86
C ALA A 18 -7.44 0.56 -0.45
N LEU A 19 -7.78 -0.71 -0.24
CA LEU A 19 -8.10 -1.25 1.09
C LEU A 19 -6.92 -1.14 2.05
N ALA A 20 -5.71 -1.39 1.58
CA ALA A 20 -4.50 -1.32 2.38
C ALA A 20 -4.20 0.13 2.81
N TRP A 21 -4.37 1.10 1.91
CA TRP A 21 -4.32 2.53 2.25
C TRP A 21 -5.41 2.95 3.23
N ALA A 22 -6.64 2.41 3.11
CA ALA A 22 -7.72 2.69 4.03
C ALA A 22 -7.41 2.18 5.46
N LEU A 23 -6.87 0.96 5.59
CA LEU A 23 -6.43 0.40 6.86
C LEU A 23 -5.28 1.20 7.48
N PHE A 24 -4.34 1.66 6.65
CA PHE A 24 -3.27 2.55 7.10
C PHE A 24 -3.83 3.85 7.68
N LEU A 25 -4.72 4.54 6.96
CA LEU A 25 -5.32 5.80 7.44
C LEU A 25 -6.15 5.59 8.71
N LEU A 26 -6.84 4.46 8.83
CA LEU A 26 -7.59 4.10 10.03
C LEU A 26 -6.65 3.93 11.23
N SER A 27 -5.60 3.10 11.08
CA SER A 27 -4.61 2.85 12.13
C SER A 27 -3.86 4.12 12.53
N TRP A 28 -3.50 4.96 11.55
CA TRP A 28 -2.85 6.24 11.78
C TRP A 28 -3.74 7.23 12.54
N SER A 29 -5.01 7.33 12.15
CA SER A 29 -6.00 8.19 12.82
C SER A 29 -6.24 7.75 14.27
N ILE A 30 -6.29 6.44 14.52
CA ILE A 30 -6.38 5.86 15.86
C ILE A 30 -5.15 6.21 16.70
N GLY A 31 -3.95 6.08 16.12
CA GLY A 31 -2.69 6.44 16.77
C GLY A 31 -2.64 7.91 17.22
N TRP A 32 -3.06 8.84 16.36
CA TRP A 32 -3.19 10.26 16.73
C TRP A 32 -4.24 10.51 17.80
N THR A 33 -5.39 9.82 17.73
CA THR A 33 -6.47 9.94 18.71
C THR A 33 -6.01 9.50 20.10
N LEU A 34 -5.26 8.41 20.19
CA LEU A 34 -4.68 7.92 21.45
C LEU A 34 -3.59 8.86 22.01
N ARG A 35 -2.80 9.49 21.14
CA ARG A 35 -1.75 10.45 21.54
C ARG A 35 -2.31 11.80 21.96
N GLY A 36 -3.34 12.29 21.27
CA GLY A 36 -4.00 13.57 21.53
C GLY A 36 -4.97 13.53 22.71
N SER A 37 -5.29 12.34 23.21
CA SER A 37 -6.19 12.17 24.34
C SER A 37 -5.56 12.72 25.64
N PRO A 38 -6.29 13.53 26.43
CA PRO A 38 -5.84 14.07 27.72
C PRO A 38 -5.87 13.00 28.83
N ILE A 39 -5.41 11.78 28.53
CA ILE A 39 -5.35 10.67 29.48
C ILE A 39 -3.97 10.69 30.18
N PRO A 40 -3.93 10.74 31.52
CA PRO A 40 -2.69 10.74 32.30
C PRO A 40 -2.10 9.32 32.42
N SER A 41 -2.00 8.60 31.31
CA SER A 41 -1.39 7.27 31.24
C SER A 41 -0.23 7.28 30.25
N SER A 42 0.98 7.22 30.79
CA SER A 42 2.21 7.09 30.01
C SER A 42 2.21 5.84 29.12
N LYS A 43 1.52 4.78 29.53
CA LYS A 43 1.36 3.55 28.75
C LYS A 43 0.49 3.75 27.50
N VAL A 44 -0.62 4.48 27.61
CA VAL A 44 -1.53 4.77 26.48
C VAL A 44 -0.82 5.64 25.43
N LYS A 45 -0.06 6.64 25.88
CA LYS A 45 0.78 7.46 24.98
C LYS A 45 1.86 6.65 24.27
N ARG A 46 2.45 5.63 24.93
CA ARG A 46 3.44 4.74 24.32
C ARG A 46 2.83 3.82 23.25
N VAL A 47 1.63 3.28 23.50
CA VAL A 47 0.90 2.46 22.53
C VAL A 47 0.44 3.28 21.32
N GLY A 48 -0.03 4.52 21.54
CA GLY A 48 -0.33 5.44 20.44
C GLY A 48 0.90 5.73 19.57
N ASN A 49 2.08 5.89 20.19
CA ASN A 49 3.33 6.11 19.45
C ASN A 49 3.77 4.88 18.64
N SER A 50 3.69 3.67 19.21
CA SER A 50 4.04 2.45 18.48
C SER A 50 3.06 2.17 17.34
N LEU A 51 1.77 2.44 17.52
CA LEU A 51 0.76 2.31 16.46
C LEU A 51 1.03 3.26 15.29
N ILE A 52 1.45 4.50 15.56
CA ILE A 52 1.83 5.44 14.49
C ILE A 52 3.07 4.92 13.76
N GLU A 53 4.10 4.47 14.49
CA GLU A 53 5.33 3.93 13.92
C GLU A 53 5.07 2.70 13.06
N ASP A 54 4.32 1.72 13.57
CA ASP A 54 3.94 0.50 12.84
C ASP A 54 3.12 0.83 11.59
N SER A 55 2.22 1.81 11.68
CA SER A 55 1.43 2.27 10.53
C SER A 55 2.33 2.91 9.46
N MET A 56 3.30 3.73 9.85
CA MET A 56 4.25 4.34 8.91
C MET A 56 5.11 3.29 8.20
N TRP A 57 5.57 2.27 8.92
CA TRP A 57 6.28 1.13 8.32
C TRP A 57 5.38 0.35 7.35
N ALA A 58 4.13 0.11 7.70
CA ALA A 58 3.17 -0.56 6.83
C ALA A 58 2.91 0.23 5.53
N ALA A 59 2.75 1.56 5.62
CA ALA A 59 2.60 2.43 4.45
C ALA A 59 3.86 2.47 3.58
N LEU A 60 5.05 2.50 4.20
CA LEU A 60 6.32 2.44 3.46
C LEU A 60 6.40 1.14 2.65
N TRP A 61 6.11 -0.01 3.28
CA TRP A 61 6.09 -1.31 2.61
C TRP A 61 5.04 -1.39 1.50
N LEU A 62 3.86 -0.80 1.70
CA LEU A 62 2.84 -0.69 0.65
C LEU A 62 3.31 0.13 -0.54
N ALA A 63 3.89 1.30 -0.29
CA ALA A 63 4.39 2.19 -1.33
C ALA A 63 5.54 1.54 -2.11
N LEU A 64 6.45 0.84 -1.43
CA LEU A 64 7.53 0.10 -2.07
C LEU A 64 7.00 -1.07 -2.89
N GLY A 65 6.08 -1.87 -2.35
CA GLY A 65 5.49 -3.01 -3.05
C GLY A 65 4.74 -2.61 -4.32
N THR A 66 3.93 -1.56 -4.24
CA THR A 66 3.19 -1.00 -5.40
C THR A 66 4.15 -0.43 -6.45
N THR A 67 5.22 0.25 -6.03
CA THR A 67 6.24 0.79 -6.94
C THR A 67 6.99 -0.32 -7.68
N VAL A 68 7.46 -1.35 -6.96
CA VAL A 68 8.16 -2.49 -7.56
C VAL A 68 7.27 -3.21 -8.57
N PHE A 69 6.01 -3.44 -8.20
CA PHE A 69 5.04 -4.07 -9.10
C PHE A 69 4.82 -3.25 -10.38
N ALA A 70 4.62 -1.94 -10.26
CA ALA A 70 4.45 -1.04 -11.41
C ALA A 70 5.67 -1.05 -12.34
N VAL A 71 6.89 -1.09 -11.78
CA VAL A 71 8.12 -1.20 -12.57
C VAL A 71 8.18 -2.51 -13.34
N ILE A 72 7.85 -3.64 -12.70
CA ILE A 72 7.84 -4.96 -13.37
C ILE A 72 6.85 -4.98 -14.53
N VAL A 73 5.63 -4.48 -14.32
CA VAL A 73 4.59 -4.42 -15.37
C VAL A 73 5.04 -3.56 -16.55
N LYS A 74 5.65 -2.38 -16.26
CA LYS A 74 6.20 -1.51 -17.32
C LYS A 74 7.34 -2.17 -18.08
N LEU A 75 8.27 -2.83 -17.39
CA LEU A 75 9.38 -3.54 -18.04
C LEU A 75 8.86 -4.70 -18.90
N ALA A 76 7.90 -5.48 -18.42
CA ALA A 76 7.27 -6.55 -19.18
C ALA A 76 6.58 -6.01 -20.44
N GLY A 77 5.88 -4.88 -20.33
CA GLY A 77 5.27 -4.20 -21.47
C GLY A 77 6.29 -3.78 -22.53
N ILE A 78 7.38 -3.13 -22.12
CA ILE A 78 8.48 -2.73 -23.02
C ILE A 78 9.09 -3.95 -23.71
N VAL A 79 9.36 -5.02 -22.97
CA VAL A 79 9.95 -6.26 -23.52
C VAL A 79 9.00 -6.89 -24.55
N SER A 80 7.70 -6.92 -24.27
CA SER A 80 6.69 -7.40 -25.20
C SER A 80 6.63 -6.56 -26.48
N GLU A 81 6.67 -5.23 -26.35
CA GLU A 81 6.65 -4.30 -27.47
C GLU A 81 7.91 -4.43 -28.34
N VAL A 82 9.10 -4.54 -27.73
CA VAL A 82 10.36 -4.72 -28.46
C VAL A 82 10.43 -6.09 -29.16
N LEU A 83 9.91 -7.15 -28.54
CA LEU A 83 9.93 -8.50 -29.11
C LEU A 83 8.85 -8.73 -30.19
N ILE A 84 7.70 -8.07 -30.10
CA ILE A 84 6.53 -8.31 -30.98
C ILE A 84 6.35 -7.16 -32.00
N GLY A 85 6.74 -5.93 -31.66
CA GLY A 85 6.63 -4.74 -32.52
C GLY A 85 7.83 -4.48 -33.43
N GLY A 86 8.82 -5.37 -33.47
CA GLY A 86 9.97 -5.33 -34.39
C GLY A 86 9.66 -5.88 -35.79
N GLY A 87 8.52 -5.51 -36.38
CA GLY A 87 8.10 -5.86 -37.74
C GLY A 87 7.70 -4.62 -38.53
#